data_AF-A0A8J3DFN0-F1
#
_entry.id   AF-A0A8J3DFN0-F1
#
_cell.length_a   1.000
_cell.length_b   1.000
_cell.length_c   1.000
_cell.angle_alpha   90.00
_cell.angle_beta   90.00
_cell.angle_gamma   90.00
#
_symmetry.space_group_name_H-M   'P 1'
#
loop_
_entity.id
_entity.type
_entity.pdbx_description
1 polymer ?
#
loop_
_entity_poly.entity_id
_entity_poly.type
_entity_poly.pdbx_seq_one_letter_code
_entity_poly.pdbx_strand_id
1 'polypeptide(L)'
;MDSQDILRRAVDEAHKRGYCVGNVDIALIAEEPKIAPHLDEMKAVLSASLQIAPEEVGLKATTNEKIGDLGRCAGIAAHAVCMLMRKES
;
A
#
# COMPACT_ATOMS: atom_id res chain seq x y z
N MET A 1 -18.20 -0.13 6.45
CA MET A 1 -17.35 0.78 5.66
C MET A 1 -16.19 -0.04 5.17
N ASP A 2 -16.04 -0.19 3.86
CA ASP A 2 -14.92 -0.92 3.27
C ASP A 2 -13.64 -0.07 3.36
N SER A 3 -12.49 -0.68 3.67
CA SER A 3 -11.21 0.04 3.73
C SER A 3 -10.82 0.60 2.37
N GLN A 4 -11.24 -0.04 1.27
CA GLN A 4 -11.02 0.48 -0.09
C GLN A 4 -11.80 1.77 -0.35
N ASP A 5 -12.97 1.94 0.25
CA ASP A 5 -13.74 3.18 0.13
C ASP A 5 -13.05 4.34 0.86
N ILE A 6 -12.38 4.06 1.97
CA ILE A 6 -11.59 5.06 2.72
C ILE A 6 -10.42 5.55 1.86
N LEU A 7 -9.71 4.62 1.21
CA LEU A 7 -8.58 4.94 0.34
C LEU A 7 -9.01 5.81 -0.85
N ARG A 8 -10.10 5.43 -1.54
CA ARG A 8 -10.63 6.22 -2.66
C ARG A 8 -11.02 7.63 -2.24
N ARG A 9 -11.66 7.79 -1.07
CA ARG A 9 -11.99 9.12 -0.53
C ARG A 9 -10.75 9.96 -0.23
N ALA A 10 -9.67 9.36 0.26
CA ALA A 10 -8.40 10.06 0.48
C ALA A 10 -7.76 10.52 -0.83
N VAL A 11 -7.81 9.70 -1.88
CA VAL A 11 -7.35 10.04 -3.24
C VAL A 11 -8.19 11.17 -3.83
N ASP A 12 -9.52 11.09 -3.72
CA ASP A 12 -10.43 12.15 -4.16
C ASP A 12 -10.15 13.48 -3.45
N GLU A 13 -9.85 13.43 -2.15
CA GLU A 13 -9.48 14.61 -1.38
C GLU A 13 -8.13 15.21 -1.80
N ALA A 14 -7.14 14.38 -2.12
CA ALA A 14 -5.87 14.84 -2.69
C ALA A 14 -6.11 15.55 -4.04
N HIS A 15 -6.95 14.97 -4.91
CA HIS A 15 -7.31 15.56 -6.20
C HIS A 15 -7.99 16.91 -6.07
N LYS A 16 -8.95 17.06 -5.14
CA LYS A 16 -9.60 18.35 -4.86
C LYS A 16 -8.62 19.44 -4.43
N ARG A 17 -7.51 19.05 -3.79
CA ARG A 17 -6.43 19.95 -3.35
C ARG A 17 -5.36 20.19 -4.42
N GLY A 18 -5.55 19.68 -5.63
CA GLY A 18 -4.63 19.84 -6.75
C GLY A 18 -3.42 18.91 -6.71
N TYR A 19 -3.51 17.79 -5.98
CA TYR A 19 -2.47 16.75 -5.95
C TYR A 19 -2.98 15.47 -6.60
N CYS A 20 -2.09 14.72 -7.25
CA CYS A 20 -2.31 13.32 -7.63
C CYS A 20 -1.30 12.42 -6.93
N VAL A 21 -1.63 11.14 -6.81
CA VAL A 21 -0.68 10.11 -6.38
C VAL A 21 0.32 9.90 -7.53
N GLY A 22 1.61 9.98 -7.22
CA GLY A 22 2.66 9.58 -8.16
C GLY A 22 2.91 8.08 -8.05
N ASN A 23 3.49 7.67 -6.94
CA ASN A 23 3.77 6.28 -6.63
C ASN A 23 3.57 5.99 -5.14
N VAL A 24 3.49 4.71 -4.81
CA VAL A 24 3.47 4.22 -3.42
C VAL A 24 4.50 3.11 -3.25
N ASP A 25 5.21 3.09 -2.13
CA ASP A 25 6.03 1.95 -1.70
C ASP A 25 5.52 1.42 -0.36
N ILE A 26 5.28 0.12 -0.31
CA ILE A 26 4.66 -0.57 0.81
C ILE A 26 5.55 -1.74 1.23
N ALA A 27 5.92 -1.78 2.50
CA ALA A 27 6.63 -2.87 3.14
C ALA A 27 5.72 -3.57 4.15
N LEU A 28 5.39 -4.82 3.87
CA LEU A 28 4.67 -5.72 4.78
C LEU A 28 5.68 -6.55 5.58
N ILE A 29 5.48 -6.60 6.88
CA ILE A 29 6.28 -7.42 7.80
C ILE A 29 5.34 -8.45 8.42
N ALA A 30 5.47 -9.71 7.97
CA ALA A 30 4.63 -10.83 8.40
C ALA A 30 5.44 -12.13 8.38
N GLU A 31 5.36 -12.91 9.46
CA GLU A 31 5.88 -14.28 9.46
C GLU A 31 4.96 -15.23 8.68
N GLU A 32 3.65 -15.11 8.92
CA GLU A 32 2.61 -15.87 8.23
C GLU A 32 1.35 -14.98 8.06
N PRO A 33 0.56 -15.18 6.98
CA PRO A 33 0.79 -16.10 5.87
C PRO A 33 1.85 -15.58 4.88
N LYS A 34 2.30 -16.45 3.97
CA LYS A 34 3.19 -16.03 2.87
C LYS A 34 2.43 -15.06 1.97
N ILE A 35 2.86 -13.80 1.95
CA ILE A 35 2.23 -12.74 1.15
C ILE A 35 2.67 -12.79 -0.33
N ALA A 36 3.84 -13.36 -0.62
CA ALA A 36 4.41 -13.42 -1.97
C ALA A 36 3.44 -13.87 -3.08
N PRO A 37 2.60 -14.92 -2.90
CA PRO A 37 1.64 -15.36 -3.92
C PRO A 37 0.53 -14.34 -4.22
N HIS A 38 0.29 -13.38 -3.33
CA HIS A 38 -0.79 -12.40 -3.41
C HIS A 38 -0.30 -11.01 -3.85
N LEU A 39 1.01 -10.80 -4.00
CA LEU A 39 1.56 -9.46 -4.25
C LEU A 39 0.99 -8.82 -5.52
N ASP A 40 0.84 -9.57 -6.61
CA ASP A 40 0.36 -9.03 -7.88
C ASP A 40 -1.13 -8.64 -7.82
N GLU A 41 -1.95 -9.46 -7.17
CA GLU A 41 -3.36 -9.16 -6.92
C GLU A 41 -3.52 -7.93 -6.02
N MET A 42 -2.74 -7.86 -4.94
CA MET A 42 -2.73 -6.71 -4.03
C MET A 42 -2.32 -5.42 -4.76
N LYS A 43 -1.29 -5.48 -5.60
CA LYS A 43 -0.88 -4.34 -6.44
C LYS A 43 -1.99 -3.88 -7.37
N ALA A 44 -2.68 -4.80 -8.04
CA ALA A 44 -3.77 -4.46 -8.96
C ALA A 44 -4.96 -3.79 -8.24
N VAL A 45 -5.33 -4.28 -7.05
CA VAL A 45 -6.39 -3.66 -6.24
C VAL A 45 -5.97 -2.28 -5.75
N LEU A 46 -4.73 -2.13 -5.29
CA LEU A 46 -4.20 -0.85 -4.80
C LEU A 46 -4.08 0.17 -5.93
N SER A 47 -3.56 -0.20 -7.09
CA SER A 47 -3.39 0.70 -8.23
C SER A 47 -4.73 1.25 -8.71
N ALA A 48 -5.76 0.39 -8.77
CA ALA A 48 -7.12 0.79 -9.13
C ALA A 48 -7.71 1.80 -8.12
N SER A 49 -7.52 1.58 -6.82
CA SER A 49 -8.00 2.49 -5.78
C SER A 49 -7.19 3.80 -5.70
N LEU A 50 -5.88 3.75 -6.00
CA LEU A 50 -4.98 4.90 -6.01
C LEU A 50 -5.03 5.72 -7.31
N GLN A 51 -5.67 5.18 -8.35
CA GLN A 51 -5.75 5.78 -9.70
C GLN A 51 -4.37 5.98 -10.35
N ILE A 52 -3.47 5.01 -10.16
CA ILE A 52 -2.12 4.97 -10.76
C ILE A 52 -1.90 3.66 -11.50
N ALA A 53 -0.84 3.59 -12.28
CA ALA A 53 -0.46 2.36 -12.96
C ALA A 53 0.07 1.31 -11.94
N PRO A 54 -0.14 0.00 -12.15
CA PRO A 54 0.38 -1.04 -11.27
C PRO A 54 1.90 -0.97 -11.03
N GLU A 55 2.65 -0.48 -12.02
CA GLU A 55 4.09 -0.29 -11.97
C GLU A 55 4.52 0.76 -10.94
N GLU A 56 3.64 1.70 -10.62
CA GLU A 56 3.85 2.75 -9.61
C GLU A 56 3.50 2.26 -8.18
N VAL A 57 3.12 0.99 -8.02
CA VAL A 57 2.86 0.34 -6.73
C VAL A 57 4.03 -0.59 -6.36
N GLY A 58 4.96 -0.06 -5.58
CA GLY A 58 5.94 -0.83 -4.85
C GLY A 58 5.27 -1.59 -3.71
N LEU A 59 5.28 -2.92 -3.75
CA LEU A 59 4.80 -3.76 -2.65
C LEU A 59 5.81 -4.90 -2.43
N LYS A 60 6.39 -4.93 -1.23
CA LYS A 60 7.31 -5.97 -0.78
C LYS A 60 6.84 -6.55 0.55
N ALA A 61 7.12 -7.83 0.76
CA ALA A 61 6.84 -8.52 2.01
C ALA A 61 8.13 -9.16 2.53
N THR A 62 8.35 -9.05 3.84
CA THR A 62 9.48 -9.66 4.55
C THR A 62 9.00 -10.28 5.86
N THR A 63 9.77 -11.23 6.37
CA THR A 63 9.66 -11.76 7.73
C THR A 63 10.36 -10.84 8.72
N ASN A 64 10.07 -11.01 10.01
CA ASN A 64 10.79 -10.32 11.09
C ASN A 64 11.82 -11.25 11.74
N GLU A 65 12.30 -12.24 10.99
CA GLU A 65 13.29 -13.25 11.39
C GLU A 65 12.98 -13.93 12.73
N LYS A 66 11.70 -14.12 13.05
CA LYS A 66 11.22 -14.67 14.35
C LYS A 66 11.62 -13.86 15.59
N ILE A 67 11.98 -12.60 15.41
CA ILE A 67 12.35 -11.67 16.48
C ILE A 67 11.13 -10.84 16.90
N GLY A 68 10.98 -10.58 18.20
CA GLY A 68 9.92 -9.71 18.71
C GLY A 68 8.51 -10.25 18.49
N ASP A 69 7.50 -9.39 18.64
CA ASP A 69 6.09 -9.79 18.64
C ASP A 69 5.62 -10.20 17.24
N LEU A 70 6.07 -9.49 16.20
CA LEU A 70 5.82 -9.84 14.79
C LEU A 70 6.43 -11.20 14.44
N GLY A 71 7.63 -11.48 14.94
CA GLY A 71 8.33 -12.75 14.78
C GLY A 71 7.66 -13.94 15.48
N ARG A 72 6.80 -13.68 16.47
CA ARG A 72 5.99 -14.69 17.16
C ARG A 72 4.59 -14.85 16.56
N CYS A 73 4.37 -14.31 15.36
CA CYS A 73 3.07 -14.31 14.67
C CYS A 73 1.94 -13.64 15.46
N ALA A 74 2.28 -12.71 16.38
CA ALA A 74 1.27 -12.00 17.17
C ALA A 74 0.59 -10.85 16.39
N GLY A 75 1.11 -10.51 15.21
CA GLY A 75 0.54 -9.49 14.34
C GLY A 75 1.32 -9.34 13.03
N ILE A 76 0.81 -8.44 12.17
CA ILE A 76 1.41 -8.04 10.90
C ILE A 76 1.60 -6.52 10.94
N ALA A 77 2.72 -6.03 10.44
CA ALA A 77 2.96 -4.60 10.26
C ALA A 77 2.99 -4.22 8.78
N ALA A 78 2.55 -2.99 8.49
CA ALA A 78 2.57 -2.43 7.14
C ALA A 78 3.11 -0.99 7.22
N HIS A 79 4.16 -0.71 6.46
CA HIS A 79 4.66 0.65 6.25
C HIS A 79 4.36 1.06 4.82
N ALA A 80 3.70 2.20 4.63
CA ALA A 80 3.37 2.73 3.31
C ALA A 80 3.87 4.18 3.20
N VAL A 81 4.60 4.46 2.12
CA VAL A 81 5.07 5.80 1.76
C VAL A 81 4.46 6.16 0.41
N CYS A 82 3.77 7.30 0.35
CA CYS A 82 3.11 7.78 -0.85
C CYS A 82 3.72 9.12 -1.27
N MET A 83 4.11 9.24 -2.54
CA MET A 83 4.51 10.52 -3.11
C MET A 83 3.30 11.20 -3.75
N LEU A 84 3.05 12.45 -3.37
CA LEU A 84 2.03 13.29 -4.00
C LEU A 84 2.70 14.27 -4.95
N MET A 85 2.20 14.32 -6.19
CA MET A 85 2.64 15.26 -7.20
C MET A 85 1.58 16.36 -7.34
N ARG A 86 2.01 17.60 -7.51
CA ARG A 86 1.09 18.69 -7.78
C ARG A 86 0.67 18.61 -9.24
N LYS A 87 -0.63 18.69 -9.53
CA LYS A 87 -1.10 18.91 -10.89
C LYS A 87 -0.66 20.30 -11.31
N GLU A 88 0.23 20.37 -12.29
CA GLU A 88 0.52 21.62 -12.98
C GLU A 88 -0.71 21.98 -13.84
N SER A 89 -1.12 23.25 -13.75
CA SER A 89 -2.28 23.82 -14.44
C SER A 89 -2.06 23.96 -15.94
#